data_AF-A0A6H0SAP4-F1
#
_entry.id   AF-A0A6H0SAP4-F1
#
_cell.length_a   1.000
_cell.length_b   1.000
_cell.length_c   1.000
_cell.angle_alpha   90.00
_cell.angle_beta   90.00
_cell.angle_gamma   90.00
#
_symmetry.space_group_name_H-M   'P 1'
#
loop_
_entity.id
_entity.type
_entity.pdbx_description
1 polymer ?
#
loop_
_entity_poly.entity_id
_entity_poly.type
_entity_poly.pdbx_seq_one_letter_code
_entity_poly.pdbx_strand_id
1 'polypeptide(L)'
;MSLVAAWSVVAIATAVLLHRWRRSWWRSSAVIGGAAVALAAGFLVTGDSVPYLFERAAATFGGTVIASVFTVLVVIKVLPRLELRTAGSAAALLCACLAVMFAAVGLMLWRIADDGLQLAEVPIVGSAEEVLAWRHAEPHQRIYGVLLDGRLEREAYGEASEVETARTLLARIDCGRSWSGLSSLAESWLPSGFVVTLADGSRAWVQGISSVRQAWNWPRGEGRINECALYSDDPVVVWGDPGSMRALGSDEELPAVNAVRVLAYGDAAAFREGFIPAAQRTGRATLALGILNAALALWLSVTGWRTYRRLARDGGGPSSAQPPGS
;
A
#
# COMPACT_ATOMS: atom_id res chain seq x y z
N MET A 1 -23.21 4.22 -6.04
CA MET A 1 -22.31 5.00 -6.94
C MET A 1 -21.07 4.15 -7.18
N SER A 2 -20.64 3.95 -8.44
CA SER A 2 -19.42 3.18 -8.72
C SER A 2 -18.17 3.98 -8.36
N LEU A 3 -17.08 3.29 -8.03
CA LEU A 3 -15.79 3.92 -7.74
C LEU A 3 -15.31 4.80 -8.91
N VAL A 4 -15.48 4.31 -10.14
CA VAL A 4 -15.13 5.04 -11.36
C VAL A 4 -15.89 6.37 -11.44
N ALA A 5 -17.22 6.34 -11.23
CA ALA A 5 -18.01 7.57 -11.26
C ALA A 5 -17.58 8.56 -10.16
N ALA A 6 -17.32 8.07 -8.94
CA ALA A 6 -16.86 8.89 -7.83
C ALA A 6 -15.53 9.60 -8.18
N TRP A 7 -14.56 8.84 -8.67
CA TRP A 7 -13.24 9.38 -9.03
C TRP A 7 -13.28 10.28 -10.26
N SER A 8 -14.13 9.99 -11.25
CA SER A 8 -14.35 10.89 -12.39
C SER A 8 -14.89 12.25 -11.96
N VAL A 9 -15.87 12.28 -11.03
CA VAL A 9 -16.40 13.54 -10.48
C VAL A 9 -15.31 14.33 -9.77
N VAL A 10 -14.51 13.66 -8.91
CA VAL A 10 -13.38 14.31 -8.22
C VAL A 10 -12.36 14.85 -9.23
N ALA A 11 -12.01 14.08 -10.26
CA ALA A 11 -11.06 14.50 -11.29
C ALA A 11 -11.55 15.73 -12.07
N ILE A 12 -12.82 15.75 -12.50
CA ILE A 12 -13.41 16.89 -13.23
C ILE A 12 -13.45 18.13 -12.34
N ALA A 13 -13.93 18.00 -11.10
CA ALA A 13 -13.97 19.12 -10.16
C ALA A 13 -12.57 19.68 -9.89
N THR A 14 -11.59 18.80 -9.67
CA THR A 14 -10.19 19.17 -9.48
C THR A 14 -9.64 19.94 -10.68
N ALA A 15 -9.86 19.44 -11.90
CA ALA A 15 -9.41 20.10 -13.12
C ALA A 15 -10.03 21.49 -13.30
N VAL A 16 -11.34 21.63 -13.07
CA VAL A 16 -12.05 22.92 -13.14
C VAL A 16 -11.51 23.92 -12.12
N LEU A 17 -11.31 23.48 -10.87
CA LEU A 17 -10.79 24.34 -9.81
C LEU A 17 -9.34 24.75 -10.04
N LEU A 18 -8.48 23.82 -10.48
CA LEU A 18 -7.09 24.12 -10.86
C LEU A 18 -7.04 25.10 -12.05
N HIS A 19 -7.91 24.94 -13.04
CA HIS A 19 -7.99 25.88 -14.15
C HIS A 19 -8.44 27.27 -13.71
N ARG A 20 -9.47 27.35 -12.87
CA ARG A 20 -10.01 28.61 -12.32
C ARG A 20 -8.98 29.34 -11.46
N TRP A 21 -8.20 28.60 -10.67
CA TRP A 21 -7.23 29.16 -9.72
C TRP A 21 -5.78 29.04 -10.19
N ARG A 22 -5.54 28.86 -11.49
CA ARG A 22 -4.20 28.69 -12.10
C ARG A 22 -3.16 29.77 -11.78
N ARG A 23 -3.59 30.93 -11.26
CA ARG A 23 -2.70 32.05 -10.85
C ARG A 23 -2.36 32.06 -9.35
N SER A 24 -3.06 31.28 -8.53
CA SER A 24 -2.90 31.26 -7.07
C SER A 24 -2.35 29.91 -6.61
N TRP A 25 -1.08 29.89 -6.25
CA TRP A 25 -0.41 28.65 -5.83
C TRP A 25 -1.04 28.04 -4.56
N TRP A 26 -1.35 28.86 -3.54
CA TRP A 26 -2.00 28.40 -2.31
C TRP A 26 -3.34 27.69 -2.57
N ARG A 27 -4.18 28.26 -3.45
CA ARG A 27 -5.49 27.67 -3.78
C ARG A 27 -5.32 26.37 -4.56
N SER A 28 -4.39 26.32 -5.52
CA SER A 28 -4.09 25.09 -6.26
C SER A 28 -3.55 23.99 -5.35
N SER A 29 -2.68 24.31 -4.39
CA SER A 29 -2.20 23.36 -3.38
C SER A 29 -3.33 22.85 -2.49
N ALA A 30 -4.24 23.72 -2.05
CA ALA A 30 -5.42 23.32 -1.28
C ALA A 30 -6.35 22.39 -2.08
N VAL A 31 -6.54 22.65 -3.38
CA VAL A 31 -7.31 21.76 -4.28
C VAL A 31 -6.67 20.37 -4.37
N ILE A 32 -5.34 20.28 -4.49
CA ILE A 32 -4.65 18.99 -4.54
C ILE A 32 -4.87 18.20 -3.24
N GLY A 33 -4.70 18.86 -2.08
CA GLY A 33 -4.94 18.22 -0.78
C GLY A 33 -6.40 17.77 -0.63
N GLY A 34 -7.35 18.62 -1.00
CA GLY A 34 -8.78 18.29 -0.97
C GLY A 34 -9.15 17.15 -1.93
N ALA A 35 -8.55 17.11 -3.12
CA ALA A 35 -8.75 16.03 -4.09
C ALA A 35 -8.23 14.69 -3.55
N ALA A 36 -7.07 14.68 -2.90
CA ALA A 36 -6.52 13.47 -2.28
C ALA A 36 -7.47 12.90 -1.21
N VAL A 37 -7.99 13.76 -0.33
CA VAL A 37 -8.98 13.36 0.69
C VAL A 37 -10.27 12.87 0.04
N ALA A 38 -10.76 13.54 -1.00
CA ALA A 38 -11.97 13.15 -1.71
C ALA A 38 -11.83 11.80 -2.44
N LEU A 39 -10.65 11.51 -3.02
CA LEU A 39 -10.36 10.20 -3.64
C LEU A 39 -10.37 9.09 -2.61
N ALA A 40 -9.72 9.31 -1.45
CA ALA A 40 -9.71 8.35 -0.34
C ALA A 40 -11.12 8.11 0.22
N ALA A 41 -11.88 9.17 0.50
CA ALA A 41 -13.25 9.07 0.96
C ALA A 41 -14.16 8.37 -0.07
N GLY A 42 -14.05 8.74 -1.35
CA GLY A 42 -14.79 8.08 -2.44
C GLY A 42 -14.46 6.60 -2.57
N PHE A 43 -13.21 6.20 -2.32
CA PHE A 43 -12.82 4.81 -2.31
C PHE A 43 -13.47 4.04 -1.14
N LEU A 44 -13.34 4.56 0.08
CA LEU A 44 -13.86 3.92 1.30
C LEU A 44 -15.40 3.84 1.33
N VAL A 45 -16.10 4.83 0.77
CA VAL A 45 -17.58 4.86 0.77
C VAL A 45 -18.18 3.95 -0.30
N THR A 46 -17.44 3.60 -1.34
CA THR A 46 -17.99 2.82 -2.46
C THR A 46 -17.91 1.30 -2.25
N GLY A 47 -17.31 0.84 -1.15
CA GLY A 47 -17.33 -0.56 -0.70
C GLY A 47 -16.02 -1.01 -0.06
N ASP A 48 -15.88 -2.33 0.13
CA ASP A 48 -14.83 -2.88 0.98
C ASP A 48 -13.41 -2.68 0.44
N SER A 49 -12.49 -2.50 1.37
CA SER A 49 -11.07 -2.30 1.12
C SER A 49 -10.25 -3.17 2.05
N VAL A 50 -9.12 -3.67 1.57
CA VAL A 50 -8.12 -4.32 2.43
C VAL A 50 -7.29 -3.22 3.12
N PRO A 51 -7.37 -3.06 4.46
CA PRO A 51 -6.70 -1.97 5.17
C PRO A 51 -5.20 -1.94 4.91
N TYR A 52 -4.54 -3.11 4.98
CA TYR A 52 -3.11 -3.26 4.69
C TYR A 52 -2.70 -2.63 3.34
N LEU A 53 -3.41 -2.96 2.26
CA LEU A 53 -3.11 -2.46 0.91
C LEU A 53 -3.48 -0.99 0.77
N PHE A 54 -4.65 -0.59 1.29
CA PHE A 54 -5.14 0.77 1.19
C PHE A 54 -4.21 1.77 1.88
N GLU A 55 -3.77 1.48 3.10
CA GLU A 55 -2.96 2.40 3.87
C GLU A 55 -1.52 2.48 3.36
N ARG A 56 -0.96 1.36 2.88
CA ARG A 56 0.32 1.35 2.18
C ARG A 56 0.25 2.21 0.92
N ALA A 57 -0.82 2.07 0.12
CA ALA A 57 -1.06 2.91 -1.05
C ALA A 57 -1.27 4.38 -0.67
N ALA A 58 -2.03 4.68 0.38
CA ALA A 58 -2.29 6.04 0.84
C ALA A 58 -1.01 6.73 1.34
N ALA A 59 -0.16 6.02 2.09
CA ALA A 59 1.13 6.52 2.54
C ALA A 59 2.04 6.85 1.36
N THR A 60 2.13 5.95 0.36
CA THR A 60 2.88 6.21 -0.87
C THR A 60 2.29 7.36 -1.68
N PHE A 61 0.96 7.46 -1.77
CA PHE A 61 0.26 8.54 -2.48
C PHE A 61 0.44 9.91 -1.82
N GLY A 62 0.76 9.96 -0.53
CA GLY A 62 1.21 11.19 0.15
C GLY A 62 2.39 11.84 -0.58
N GLY A 63 3.29 11.04 -1.16
CA GLY A 63 4.37 11.53 -2.02
C GLY A 63 3.87 12.26 -3.27
N THR A 64 2.81 11.76 -3.92
CA THR A 64 2.16 12.44 -5.05
C THR A 64 1.62 13.82 -4.66
N VAL A 65 0.99 13.93 -3.48
CA VAL A 65 0.45 15.20 -2.97
C VAL A 65 1.58 16.21 -2.78
N ILE A 66 2.66 15.81 -2.12
CA ILE A 66 3.83 16.67 -1.87
C ILE A 66 4.48 17.10 -3.20
N ALA A 67 4.75 16.15 -4.10
CA ALA A 67 5.33 16.44 -5.41
C ALA A 67 4.45 17.37 -6.26
N SER A 68 3.13 17.23 -6.15
CA SER A 68 2.16 18.10 -6.83
C SER A 68 2.17 19.53 -6.29
N VAL A 69 2.33 19.71 -4.97
CA VAL A 69 2.50 21.05 -4.37
C VAL A 69 3.77 21.72 -4.87
N PHE A 70 4.90 21.01 -4.88
CA PHE A 70 6.15 21.54 -5.46
C PHE A 70 6.01 21.87 -6.94
N THR A 71 5.31 21.02 -7.69
CA THR A 71 5.03 21.22 -9.11
C THR A 71 4.23 22.49 -9.37
N VAL A 72 3.17 22.73 -8.58
CA VAL A 72 2.38 23.96 -8.65
C VAL A 72 3.26 25.19 -8.40
N LEU A 73 4.15 25.12 -7.39
CA LEU A 73 5.04 26.21 -7.05
C LEU A 73 6.04 26.49 -8.20
N VAL A 74 6.67 25.44 -8.74
CA VAL A 74 7.61 25.56 -9.86
C VAL A 74 6.91 26.13 -11.10
N VAL A 75 5.76 25.60 -11.49
CA VAL A 75 5.05 25.98 -12.71
C VAL A 75 4.46 27.39 -12.63
N ILE A 76 3.94 27.80 -11.48
CA ILE A 76 3.30 29.12 -11.31
C ILE A 76 4.30 30.21 -10.93
N LYS A 77 5.34 29.91 -10.13
CA LYS A 77 6.25 30.92 -9.59
C LYS A 77 7.64 30.91 -10.20
N VAL A 78 8.21 29.74 -10.50
CA VAL A 78 9.60 29.63 -10.93
C VAL A 78 9.72 29.75 -12.45
N LEU A 79 9.10 28.85 -13.21
CA LEU A 79 9.23 28.80 -14.67
C LEU A 79 8.87 30.12 -15.38
N PRO A 80 7.82 30.87 -14.98
CA PRO A 80 7.47 32.12 -15.66
C PRO A 80 8.50 33.23 -15.46
N ARG A 81 9.35 33.17 -14.42
CA ARG A 81 10.35 34.20 -14.10
C ARG A 81 11.72 33.95 -14.75
N LEU A 82 11.87 32.82 -15.45
CA LEU A 82 13.10 32.51 -16.15
C LEU A 82 13.09 33.21 -17.51
N GLU A 83 14.03 34.13 -17.70
CA GLU A 83 14.19 34.93 -18.94
C GLU A 83 15.54 34.69 -19.62
N LEU A 84 16.56 34.30 -18.85
CA LEU A 84 17.92 34.08 -19.34
C LEU A 84 18.04 32.75 -20.12
N ARG A 85 18.75 32.78 -21.25
CA ARG A 85 19.08 31.57 -22.04
C ARG A 85 19.82 30.50 -21.23
N THR A 86 20.70 30.91 -20.32
CA THR A 86 21.45 30.01 -19.43
C THR A 86 20.56 29.32 -18.40
N ALA A 87 19.38 29.85 -18.10
CA ALA A 87 18.43 29.25 -17.16
C ALA A 87 17.62 28.09 -17.77
N GLY A 88 17.72 27.86 -19.10
CA GLY A 88 17.00 26.79 -19.77
C GLY A 88 17.34 25.40 -19.24
N SER A 89 18.62 25.11 -19.02
CA SER A 89 19.07 23.81 -18.50
C SER A 89 18.61 23.60 -17.05
N ALA A 90 18.65 24.64 -16.22
CA ALA A 90 18.13 24.60 -14.85
C ALA A 90 16.62 24.31 -14.82
N ALA A 91 15.84 24.94 -15.71
CA ALA A 91 14.39 24.67 -15.84
C ALA A 91 14.12 23.21 -16.24
N ALA A 92 14.86 22.69 -17.22
CA ALA A 92 14.76 21.30 -17.65
C ALA A 92 15.11 20.32 -16.52
N LEU A 93 16.19 20.60 -15.79
CA LEU A 93 16.63 19.79 -14.65
C LEU A 93 15.58 19.75 -13.53
N LEU A 94 15.02 20.91 -13.14
CA LEU A 94 13.95 20.97 -12.14
C LEU A 94 12.72 20.14 -12.55
N CYS A 95 12.29 20.25 -13.81
CA CYS A 95 11.17 19.47 -14.33
C CYS A 95 11.50 17.97 -14.39
N ALA A 96 12.75 17.62 -14.76
CA ALA A 96 13.21 16.23 -14.76
C ALA A 96 13.23 15.64 -13.34
N CYS A 97 13.70 16.37 -12.34
CA CYS A 97 13.67 15.94 -10.94
C CYS A 97 12.22 15.70 -10.46
N LEU A 98 11.28 16.61 -10.76
CA LEU A 98 9.86 16.41 -10.45
C LEU A 98 9.28 15.20 -11.19
N ALA A 99 9.62 15.02 -12.46
CA ALA A 99 9.17 13.87 -13.25
C ALA A 99 9.67 12.55 -12.66
N VAL A 100 10.94 12.49 -12.24
CA VAL A 100 11.51 11.32 -11.55
C VAL A 100 10.78 11.04 -10.23
N MET A 101 10.46 12.06 -9.44
CA MET A 101 9.67 11.88 -8.21
C MET A 101 8.30 11.26 -8.48
N PHE A 102 7.56 11.77 -9.48
CA PHE A 102 6.27 11.18 -9.86
C PHE A 102 6.43 9.76 -10.42
N ALA A 103 7.44 9.50 -11.25
CA ALA A 103 7.71 8.18 -11.78
C ALA A 103 8.04 7.16 -10.67
N ALA A 104 8.84 7.56 -9.67
CA ALA A 104 9.18 6.74 -8.52
C ALA A 104 7.94 6.39 -7.68
N VAL A 105 7.10 7.38 -7.37
CA VAL A 105 5.84 7.14 -6.66
C VAL A 105 4.90 6.27 -7.49
N GLY A 106 4.82 6.49 -8.81
CA GLY A 106 4.04 5.67 -9.73
C GLY A 106 4.48 4.20 -9.74
N LEU A 107 5.80 3.94 -9.74
CA LEU A 107 6.37 2.60 -9.68
C LEU A 107 6.08 1.91 -8.33
N MET A 108 6.18 2.64 -7.21
CA MET A 108 5.82 2.10 -5.89
C MET A 108 4.33 1.74 -5.81
N LEU A 109 3.45 2.61 -6.32
CA LEU A 109 2.01 2.33 -6.40
C LEU A 109 1.72 1.14 -7.31
N TRP A 110 2.39 1.03 -8.46
CA TRP A 110 2.28 -0.12 -9.35
C TRP A 110 2.67 -1.42 -8.62
N ARG A 111 3.76 -1.44 -7.86
CA ARG A 111 4.20 -2.62 -7.10
C ARG A 111 3.18 -3.03 -6.02
N ILE A 112 2.57 -2.07 -5.34
CA ILE A 112 1.49 -2.33 -4.36
C ILE A 112 0.23 -2.83 -5.06
N ALA A 113 -0.10 -2.28 -6.23
CA ALA A 113 -1.23 -2.72 -7.02
C ALA A 113 -1.07 -4.17 -7.50
N ASP A 114 0.13 -4.52 -7.96
CA ASP A 114 0.50 -5.85 -8.42
C ASP A 114 0.33 -6.89 -7.30
N ASP A 115 0.75 -6.60 -6.07
CA ASP A 115 0.50 -7.47 -4.89
C ASP A 115 -1.01 -7.81 -4.72
N GLY A 116 -1.90 -6.84 -4.95
CA GLY A 116 -3.35 -7.03 -4.81
C GLY A 116 -4.01 -7.71 -6.02
N LEU A 117 -3.47 -7.53 -7.22
CA LEU A 117 -4.01 -8.10 -8.45
C LEU A 117 -3.62 -9.57 -8.63
N GLN A 118 -2.40 -9.93 -8.23
CA GLN A 118 -1.83 -11.27 -8.39
C GLN A 118 -2.28 -12.25 -7.30
N LEU A 119 -2.99 -11.77 -6.28
CA LEU A 119 -3.39 -12.60 -5.14
C LEU A 119 -4.28 -13.79 -5.52
N ALA A 120 -5.02 -13.68 -6.63
CA ALA A 120 -5.83 -14.77 -7.16
C ALA A 120 -5.00 -15.97 -7.66
N GLU A 121 -3.73 -15.73 -8.01
CA GLU A 121 -2.80 -16.72 -8.55
C GLU A 121 -1.87 -17.30 -7.47
N VAL A 122 -1.94 -16.78 -6.24
CA VAL A 122 -1.09 -17.25 -5.14
C VAL A 122 -1.48 -18.69 -4.76
N PRO A 123 -0.49 -19.60 -4.69
CA PRO A 123 -0.72 -21.00 -4.36
C PRO A 123 -1.25 -21.13 -2.93
N ILE A 124 -2.14 -22.09 -2.72
CA ILE A 124 -2.52 -22.55 -1.39
C ILE A 124 -1.62 -23.73 -1.05
N VAL A 125 -1.02 -23.70 0.13
CA VAL A 125 -0.18 -24.78 0.66
C VAL A 125 -0.87 -25.40 1.87
N GLY A 126 -0.98 -26.73 1.86
CA GLY A 126 -1.70 -27.51 2.87
C GLY A 126 -0.87 -28.58 3.55
N SER A 127 0.43 -28.65 3.27
CA SER A 127 1.38 -29.59 3.88
C SER A 127 2.74 -28.96 4.17
N ALA A 128 3.48 -29.57 5.11
CA ALA A 128 4.86 -29.18 5.43
C ALA A 128 5.79 -29.27 4.21
N GLU A 129 5.64 -30.34 3.42
CA GLU A 129 6.43 -30.58 2.23
C GLU A 129 6.21 -29.49 1.18
N GLU A 130 4.96 -29.06 0.96
CA GLU A 130 4.64 -27.97 0.04
C GLU A 130 5.25 -26.64 0.48
N VAL A 131 5.19 -26.32 1.78
CA VAL A 131 5.79 -25.09 2.33
C VAL A 131 7.31 -25.07 2.06
N LEU A 132 7.99 -26.18 2.34
CA LEU A 132 9.43 -26.30 2.11
C LEU A 132 9.77 -26.31 0.61
N ALA A 133 8.95 -26.96 -0.23
CA ALA A 133 9.12 -26.94 -1.68
C ALA A 133 9.04 -25.51 -2.23
N TRP A 134 8.06 -24.71 -1.77
CA TRP A 134 7.93 -23.30 -2.13
C TRP A 134 9.06 -22.43 -1.59
N ARG A 135 9.62 -22.76 -0.43
CA ARG A 135 10.83 -22.08 0.08
C ARG A 135 12.03 -22.34 -0.82
N HIS A 136 12.20 -23.56 -1.30
CA HIS A 136 13.34 -23.96 -2.14
C HIS A 136 13.14 -23.67 -3.63
N ALA A 137 11.93 -23.25 -4.03
CA ALA A 137 11.61 -22.80 -5.37
C ALA A 137 12.43 -21.57 -5.79
N GLU A 138 12.51 -21.33 -7.09
CA GLU A 138 13.27 -20.19 -7.62
C GLU A 138 12.68 -18.86 -7.12
N PRO A 139 13.53 -17.83 -6.88
CA PRO A 139 13.07 -16.56 -6.31
C PRO A 139 11.91 -15.90 -7.08
N HIS A 140 11.86 -16.10 -8.40
CA HIS A 140 10.82 -15.52 -9.26
C HIS A 140 9.44 -16.18 -9.07
N GLN A 141 9.40 -17.43 -8.58
CA GLN A 141 8.16 -18.17 -8.36
C GLN A 141 7.50 -17.77 -7.04
N ARG A 142 8.27 -17.39 -6.03
CA ARG A 142 7.79 -17.04 -4.69
C ARG A 142 7.60 -15.53 -4.42
N ILE A 143 7.59 -14.68 -5.46
CA ILE A 143 7.53 -13.20 -5.32
C ILE A 143 6.30 -12.75 -4.51
N TYR A 144 5.18 -13.46 -4.66
CA TYR A 144 3.92 -13.14 -4.01
C TYR A 144 3.64 -13.97 -2.75
N GLY A 145 4.57 -14.84 -2.36
CA GLY A 145 4.42 -15.72 -1.21
C GLY A 145 3.47 -16.89 -1.46
N VAL A 146 2.91 -17.43 -0.38
CA VAL A 146 1.96 -18.54 -0.36
C VAL A 146 0.78 -18.22 0.57
N LEU A 147 -0.35 -18.91 0.36
CA LEU A 147 -1.48 -18.95 1.28
C LEU A 147 -1.42 -20.26 2.07
N LEU A 148 -1.11 -20.19 3.37
CA LEU A 148 -1.17 -21.34 4.27
C LEU A 148 -2.60 -21.46 4.82
N ASP A 149 -3.25 -22.60 4.61
CA ASP A 149 -4.56 -22.91 5.19
C ASP A 149 -4.40 -23.93 6.33
N GLY A 150 -4.94 -23.63 7.50
CA GLY A 150 -4.84 -24.51 8.65
C GLY A 150 -5.56 -24.01 9.88
N ARG A 151 -5.24 -24.60 11.03
CA ARG A 151 -5.84 -24.26 12.33
C ARG A 151 -4.76 -23.84 13.31
N LEU A 152 -5.04 -22.80 14.09
CA LEU A 152 -4.11 -22.35 15.13
C LEU A 152 -3.96 -23.39 16.23
N GLU A 153 -2.75 -23.70 16.62
CA GLU A 153 -2.48 -24.64 17.70
C GLU A 153 -2.43 -23.93 19.07
N ARG A 154 -2.80 -24.66 20.12
CA ARG A 154 -2.79 -24.18 21.52
C ARG A 154 -1.37 -23.88 22.04
N GLU A 155 -0.34 -24.53 21.49
CA GLU A 155 1.03 -24.45 22.00
C GLU A 155 2.09 -24.26 20.90
N ALA A 156 3.18 -23.59 21.29
CA ALA A 156 4.39 -23.51 20.48
C ALA A 156 5.10 -24.87 20.42
N TYR A 157 5.95 -25.07 19.42
CA TYR A 157 6.78 -26.27 19.25
C TYR A 157 7.45 -26.68 20.60
N GLY A 158 6.96 -27.75 21.24
CA GLY A 158 7.67 -28.43 22.33
C GLY A 158 7.07 -28.39 23.75
N GLU A 159 5.93 -27.75 23.99
CA GLU A 159 5.21 -27.90 25.26
C GLU A 159 3.80 -28.45 24.96
N ALA A 160 3.38 -29.44 25.72
CA ALA A 160 2.04 -30.02 25.66
C ALA A 160 1.40 -29.81 27.05
N SER A 161 0.35 -29.00 27.13
CA SER A 161 -0.35 -28.68 28.36
C SER A 161 -1.68 -29.45 28.39
N GLU A 162 -1.76 -30.42 29.29
CA GLU A 162 -2.98 -31.17 29.63
C GLU A 162 -3.98 -30.28 30.39
N VAL A 163 -4.58 -29.29 29.72
CA VAL A 163 -5.78 -28.62 30.24
C VAL A 163 -6.80 -28.50 29.12
N GLU A 164 -7.57 -29.58 28.98
CA GLU A 164 -8.64 -29.78 28.01
C GLU A 164 -9.94 -29.20 28.57
N THR A 165 -10.24 -27.91 28.37
CA THR A 165 -11.64 -27.42 28.52
C THR A 165 -11.90 -26.00 28.02
N ALA A 166 -10.91 -25.10 27.95
CA ALA A 166 -11.11 -23.74 27.43
C ALA A 166 -10.29 -23.49 26.16
N ARG A 167 -10.89 -22.89 25.12
CA ARG A 167 -10.13 -22.43 23.94
C ARG A 167 -9.12 -21.39 24.40
N THR A 168 -7.84 -21.58 24.07
CA THR A 168 -6.78 -20.68 24.54
C THR A 168 -6.77 -19.42 23.67
N LEU A 169 -6.83 -18.24 24.28
CA LEU A 169 -6.69 -16.97 23.55
C LEU A 169 -5.26 -16.87 23.00
N LEU A 170 -5.10 -16.72 21.68
CA LEU A 170 -3.81 -16.66 21.00
C LEU A 170 -3.46 -15.26 20.52
N ALA A 171 -4.43 -14.46 20.11
CA ALA A 171 -4.21 -13.06 19.75
C ALA A 171 -5.49 -12.25 19.92
N ARG A 172 -5.33 -10.93 20.10
CA ARG A 172 -6.47 -10.01 20.12
C ARG A 172 -6.13 -8.64 19.55
N ILE A 173 -7.14 -8.01 18.98
CA ILE A 173 -7.11 -6.66 18.45
C ILE A 173 -8.37 -5.89 18.89
N ASP A 174 -8.27 -4.57 18.91
CA ASP A 174 -9.44 -3.71 18.98
C ASP A 174 -10.08 -3.61 17.58
N CYS A 175 -11.30 -4.11 17.44
CA CYS A 175 -12.09 -4.01 16.21
C CYS A 175 -13.26 -3.04 16.31
N GLY A 176 -13.31 -2.23 17.37
CA GLY A 176 -14.30 -1.17 17.56
C GLY A 176 -14.09 0.00 16.59
N ARG A 177 -15.14 0.38 15.86
CA ARG A 177 -15.21 1.68 15.18
C ARG A 177 -15.44 2.78 16.22
N SER A 178 -14.39 3.26 16.90
CA SER A 178 -14.55 4.44 17.76
C SER A 178 -14.61 5.72 16.91
N TRP A 179 -15.81 6.30 16.78
CA TRP A 179 -16.01 7.63 16.18
C TRP A 179 -15.64 8.75 17.17
N SER A 180 -15.83 8.49 18.46
CA SER A 180 -15.33 9.31 19.55
C SER A 180 -13.90 8.87 19.86
N GLY A 181 -12.92 9.77 19.89
CA GLY A 181 -11.53 9.51 20.28
C GLY A 181 -11.29 8.99 21.71
N LEU A 182 -12.30 8.36 22.31
CA LEU A 182 -12.18 7.40 23.39
C LEU A 182 -11.69 6.08 22.76
N SER A 183 -10.37 6.00 22.56
CA SER A 183 -9.68 4.74 22.28
C SER A 183 -10.20 3.69 23.26
N SER A 184 -10.61 2.52 22.77
CA SER A 184 -10.92 1.45 23.71
C SER A 184 -9.66 1.16 24.53
N LEU A 185 -9.84 0.90 25.83
CA LEU A 185 -8.77 0.50 26.75
C LEU A 185 -8.22 -0.91 26.44
N ALA A 186 -8.61 -1.52 25.31
CA ALA A 186 -8.14 -2.82 24.90
C ALA A 186 -6.81 -2.70 24.14
N GLU A 187 -5.71 -2.80 24.89
CA GLU A 187 -4.39 -2.99 24.30
C GLU A 187 -4.38 -4.24 23.41
N SER A 188 -4.10 -4.03 22.12
CA SER A 188 -3.95 -5.12 21.16
C SER A 188 -2.78 -5.99 21.59
N TRP A 189 -2.97 -7.30 21.56
CA TRP A 189 -1.93 -8.27 21.90
C TRP A 189 -1.72 -9.18 20.70
N LEU A 190 -0.57 -8.98 20.05
CA LEU A 190 -0.14 -9.70 18.87
C LEU A 190 1.15 -10.45 19.25
N PRO A 191 1.12 -11.79 19.38
CA PRO A 191 2.33 -12.54 19.67
C PRO A 191 3.30 -12.54 18.48
N SER A 192 4.55 -12.90 18.74
CA SER A 192 5.62 -12.95 17.73
C SER A 192 5.48 -14.08 16.72
N GLY A 193 4.66 -15.09 17.02
CA GLY A 193 4.37 -16.22 16.14
C GLY A 193 3.34 -17.18 16.70
N PHE A 194 2.91 -18.08 15.83
CA PHE A 194 1.93 -19.13 16.11
C PHE A 194 2.42 -20.44 15.50
N VAL A 195 1.87 -21.56 15.97
CA VAL A 195 1.95 -22.82 15.25
C VAL A 195 0.60 -23.07 14.59
N VAL A 196 0.62 -23.51 13.35
CA VAL A 196 -0.56 -23.86 12.56
C VAL A 196 -0.49 -25.33 12.21
N THR A 197 -1.53 -26.08 12.54
CA THR A 197 -1.75 -27.45 12.07
C THR A 197 -2.39 -27.41 10.69
N LEU A 198 -1.76 -28.08 9.73
CA LEU A 198 -2.19 -28.12 8.33
C LEU A 198 -3.14 -29.29 8.06
N ALA A 199 -3.67 -29.35 6.84
CA ALA A 199 -4.68 -30.35 6.46
C ALA A 199 -4.16 -31.79 6.53
N ASP A 200 -2.87 -32.00 6.31
CA ASP A 200 -2.19 -33.30 6.44
C ASP A 200 -1.80 -33.65 7.90
N GLY A 201 -2.13 -32.78 8.86
CA GLY A 201 -1.77 -32.92 10.27
C GLY A 201 -0.35 -32.48 10.60
N SER A 202 0.44 -32.05 9.61
CA SER A 202 1.76 -31.47 9.84
C SER A 202 1.63 -30.08 10.49
N ARG A 203 2.74 -29.58 11.03
CA ARG A 203 2.80 -28.30 11.75
C ARG A 203 3.72 -27.35 11.04
N ALA A 204 3.30 -26.11 10.89
CA ALA A 204 4.13 -25.02 10.39
C ALA A 204 4.16 -23.87 11.39
N TRP A 205 5.33 -23.28 11.58
CA TRP A 205 5.43 -22.06 12.35
C TRP A 205 5.07 -20.85 11.50
N VAL A 206 4.33 -19.92 12.07
CA VAL A 206 3.90 -18.71 11.38
C VAL A 206 4.39 -17.52 12.17
N GLN A 207 5.13 -16.63 11.52
CA GLN A 207 5.49 -15.35 12.11
C GLN A 207 4.22 -14.54 12.42
N GLY A 208 4.14 -13.98 13.62
CA GLY A 208 3.01 -13.17 14.03
C GLY A 208 2.91 -11.88 13.22
N ILE A 209 1.71 -11.33 13.15
CA ILE A 209 1.50 -10.01 12.54
C ILE A 209 2.05 -8.92 13.46
N SER A 210 2.63 -7.87 12.86
CA SER A 210 3.18 -6.73 13.59
C SER A 210 2.20 -5.56 13.70
N SER A 211 1.07 -5.63 12.97
CA SER A 211 0.07 -4.57 12.95
C SER A 211 -1.34 -5.13 12.81
N VAL A 212 -2.29 -4.51 13.51
CA VAL A 212 -3.74 -4.80 13.40
C VAL A 212 -4.24 -4.72 11.95
N ARG A 213 -3.58 -3.92 11.11
CA ARG A 213 -3.91 -3.75 9.67
C ARG A 213 -3.77 -5.03 8.85
N GLN A 214 -3.00 -5.99 9.37
CA GLN A 214 -2.74 -7.29 8.76
C GLN A 214 -3.77 -8.35 9.20
N ALA A 215 -4.62 -8.05 10.18
CA ALA A 215 -5.72 -8.92 10.56
C ALA A 215 -6.89 -8.76 9.59
N TRP A 216 -7.52 -9.87 9.21
CA TRP A 216 -8.71 -9.85 8.34
C TRP A 216 -9.83 -10.73 8.88
N ASN A 217 -11.02 -10.14 9.03
CA ASN A 217 -12.25 -10.81 9.47
C ASN A 217 -12.14 -11.59 10.79
N TRP A 218 -11.27 -11.16 11.71
CA TRP A 218 -11.16 -11.81 13.02
C TRP A 218 -12.51 -11.76 13.76
N PRO A 219 -12.94 -12.87 14.39
CA PRO A 219 -14.23 -12.94 15.06
C PRO A 219 -14.21 -12.09 16.33
N ARG A 220 -15.41 -11.71 16.81
CA ARG A 220 -15.53 -11.01 18.09
C ARG A 220 -14.99 -11.88 19.23
N GLY A 221 -14.17 -11.28 20.07
CA GLY A 221 -13.63 -11.92 21.26
C GLY A 221 -14.67 -12.03 22.38
N GLU A 222 -14.46 -13.00 23.26
CA GLU A 222 -15.36 -13.29 24.38
C GLU A 222 -15.07 -12.42 25.62
N GLY A 223 -13.87 -11.81 25.69
CA GLY A 223 -13.36 -11.17 26.91
C GLY A 223 -13.71 -9.69 27.08
N ARG A 224 -13.81 -8.91 26.01
CA ARG A 224 -14.03 -7.45 26.07
C ARG A 224 -14.97 -6.96 24.97
N ILE A 225 -15.67 -5.86 25.25
CA ILE A 225 -16.48 -5.14 24.27
C ILE A 225 -15.54 -4.60 23.17
N ASN A 226 -15.92 -4.79 21.90
CA ASN A 226 -15.14 -4.39 20.72
C ASN A 226 -13.81 -5.13 20.51
N GLU A 227 -13.56 -6.21 21.24
CA GLU A 227 -12.43 -7.09 20.98
C GLU A 227 -12.72 -8.00 19.80
N CYS A 228 -11.73 -8.20 18.95
CA CYS A 228 -11.69 -9.32 18.02
C CYS A 228 -10.47 -10.17 18.35
N ALA A 229 -10.65 -11.49 18.35
CA ALA A 229 -9.68 -12.41 18.91
C ALA A 229 -9.54 -13.68 18.06
N LEU A 230 -8.36 -14.29 18.16
CA LEU A 230 -8.09 -15.62 17.66
C LEU A 230 -7.80 -16.54 18.83
N TYR A 231 -8.36 -17.73 18.79
CA TYR A 231 -8.23 -18.77 19.79
C TYR A 231 -7.60 -20.03 19.21
N SER A 232 -7.18 -20.94 20.09
CA SER A 232 -6.77 -22.28 19.70
C SER A 232 -7.88 -22.96 18.89
N ASP A 233 -7.45 -23.73 17.91
CA ASP A 233 -8.27 -24.42 16.93
C ASP A 233 -9.07 -23.51 15.99
N ASP A 234 -8.86 -22.19 15.97
CA ASP A 234 -9.51 -21.34 14.97
C ASP A 234 -8.94 -21.62 13.57
N PRO A 235 -9.80 -21.70 12.54
CA PRO A 235 -9.36 -21.80 11.15
C PRO A 235 -8.76 -20.46 10.71
N VAL A 236 -7.60 -20.53 10.08
CA VAL A 236 -6.88 -19.36 9.60
C VAL A 236 -6.28 -19.58 8.22
N VAL A 237 -6.24 -18.50 7.45
CA VAL A 237 -5.44 -18.39 6.23
C VAL A 237 -4.34 -17.36 6.44
N VAL A 238 -3.10 -17.77 6.21
CA VAL A 238 -1.93 -16.91 6.37
C VAL A 238 -1.35 -16.62 4.99
N TRP A 239 -1.28 -15.33 4.64
CA TRP A 239 -0.55 -14.88 3.46
C TRP A 239 0.82 -14.37 3.87
N GLY A 240 1.88 -15.02 3.41
CA GLY A 240 3.26 -14.65 3.73
C GLY A 240 4.28 -15.34 2.84
N ASP A 241 5.56 -15.10 3.12
CA ASP A 241 6.65 -15.68 2.36
C ASP A 241 6.99 -17.07 2.93
N PRO A 242 7.13 -18.11 2.09
CA PRO A 242 7.47 -19.46 2.55
C PRO A 242 8.89 -19.47 3.15
N GLY A 243 9.00 -20.10 4.32
CA GLY A 243 10.12 -20.04 5.23
C GLY A 243 10.50 -21.41 5.78
N SER A 244 11.58 -21.45 6.57
CA SER A 244 11.81 -22.55 7.50
C SER A 244 12.44 -22.03 8.77
N MET A 245 12.38 -22.85 9.81
CA MET A 245 13.21 -22.73 10.99
C MET A 245 14.08 -23.98 11.11
N ARG A 246 15.23 -23.85 11.78
CA ARG A 246 16.03 -25.02 12.15
C ARG A 246 15.69 -25.41 13.58
N ALA A 247 15.41 -26.68 13.80
CA ALA A 247 15.26 -27.19 15.15
C ALA A 247 16.59 -27.04 15.92
N LEU A 248 16.53 -26.62 17.18
CA LEU A 248 17.74 -26.37 17.96
C LEU A 248 18.54 -27.67 18.11
N GLY A 249 19.76 -27.71 17.57
CA GLY A 249 20.62 -28.91 17.63
C GLY A 249 20.32 -29.98 16.58
N SER A 250 19.51 -29.69 15.55
CA SER A 250 19.27 -30.56 14.40
C SER A 250 19.48 -29.80 13.08
N ASP A 251 19.88 -30.51 12.04
CA ASP A 251 19.92 -29.99 10.66
C ASP A 251 18.54 -30.04 9.98
N GLU A 252 17.52 -30.54 10.69
CA GLU A 252 16.15 -30.62 10.20
C GLU A 252 15.51 -29.24 10.04
N GLU A 253 14.96 -29.00 8.84
CA GLU A 253 14.21 -27.79 8.52
C GLU A 253 12.73 -27.97 8.82
N LEU A 254 12.23 -27.21 9.77
CA LEU A 254 10.81 -27.13 10.09
C LEU A 254 10.13 -26.11 9.16
N PRO A 255 8.97 -26.42 8.56
CA PRO A 255 8.26 -25.50 7.68
C PRO A 255 7.84 -24.23 8.42
N ALA A 256 7.96 -23.09 7.75
CA ALA A 256 7.54 -21.82 8.31
C ALA A 256 6.89 -20.89 7.27
N VAL A 257 6.12 -19.92 7.74
CA VAL A 257 5.69 -18.77 6.95
C VAL A 257 6.18 -17.50 7.63
N ASN A 258 7.07 -16.79 6.94
CA ASN A 258 7.71 -15.57 7.38
C ASN A 258 7.07 -14.35 6.73
N ALA A 259 7.45 -13.15 7.21
CA ALA A 259 7.02 -11.88 6.64
C ALA A 259 5.51 -11.83 6.37
N VAL A 260 4.73 -12.31 7.33
CA VAL A 260 3.27 -12.45 7.19
C VAL A 260 2.69 -11.10 6.83
N ARG A 261 1.99 -11.06 5.70
CA ARG A 261 1.34 -9.88 5.14
C ARG A 261 -0.07 -9.77 5.69
N VAL A 262 -0.78 -10.90 5.76
CA VAL A 262 -2.15 -11.00 6.27
C VAL A 262 -2.35 -12.29 7.07
N LEU A 263 -3.05 -12.18 8.20
CA LEU A 263 -3.59 -13.29 8.97
C LEU A 263 -5.11 -13.17 8.98
N ALA A 264 -5.78 -14.02 8.21
CA ALA A 264 -7.22 -14.02 8.03
C ALA A 264 -7.87 -15.14 8.85
N TYR A 265 -9.06 -14.86 9.39
CA TYR A 265 -9.91 -15.88 9.97
C TYR A 265 -10.74 -16.58 8.89
N GLY A 266 -10.88 -17.90 8.99
CA GLY A 266 -11.62 -18.74 8.04
C GLY A 266 -10.70 -19.66 7.24
N ASP A 267 -11.29 -20.37 6.28
CA ASP A 267 -10.59 -21.28 5.35
C ASP A 267 -10.23 -20.57 4.04
N ALA A 268 -9.50 -21.27 3.17
CA ALA A 268 -9.10 -20.72 1.87
C ALA A 268 -10.29 -20.32 0.98
N ALA A 269 -11.45 -20.97 1.10
CA ALA A 269 -12.64 -20.62 0.32
C ALA A 269 -13.21 -19.26 0.77
N ALA A 270 -13.41 -19.06 2.08
CA ALA A 270 -13.85 -17.81 2.65
C ALA A 270 -12.86 -16.67 2.38
N PHE A 271 -11.55 -16.96 2.42
CA PHE A 271 -10.53 -15.98 2.05
C PHE A 271 -10.64 -15.57 0.58
N ARG A 272 -10.83 -16.53 -0.34
CA ARG A 272 -10.98 -16.27 -1.78
C ARG A 272 -12.23 -15.47 -2.10
N GLU A 273 -13.35 -15.76 -1.44
CA GLU A 273 -14.61 -15.06 -1.68
C GLU A 273 -14.62 -13.64 -1.10
N GLY A 274 -14.00 -13.42 0.07
CA GLY A 274 -14.01 -12.13 0.75
C GLY A 274 -12.81 -11.24 0.44
N PHE A 275 -11.60 -11.76 0.65
CA PHE A 275 -10.37 -10.95 0.63
C PHE A 275 -9.92 -10.61 -0.80
N ILE A 276 -9.92 -11.59 -1.70
CA ILE A 276 -9.36 -11.41 -3.06
C ILE A 276 -10.11 -10.34 -3.85
N PRO A 277 -11.46 -10.28 -3.88
CA PRO A 277 -12.16 -9.21 -4.58
C PRO A 277 -11.86 -7.83 -3.99
N ALA A 278 -11.76 -7.71 -2.66
CA ALA A 278 -11.39 -6.47 -1.99
C ALA A 278 -9.94 -6.07 -2.30
N ALA A 279 -9.01 -7.03 -2.34
CA ALA A 279 -7.62 -6.83 -2.71
C ALA A 279 -7.48 -6.38 -4.17
N GLN A 280 -8.15 -7.05 -5.11
CA GLN A 280 -8.16 -6.68 -6.53
C GLN A 280 -8.77 -5.31 -6.77
N ARG A 281 -9.86 -4.98 -6.08
CA ARG A 281 -10.46 -3.65 -6.13
C ARG A 281 -9.47 -2.58 -5.66
N THR A 282 -8.83 -2.81 -4.52
CA THR A 282 -7.80 -1.92 -3.98
C THR A 282 -6.62 -1.81 -4.95
N GLY A 283 -6.18 -2.93 -5.53
CA GLY A 283 -5.12 -2.99 -6.53
C GLY A 283 -5.44 -2.20 -7.79
N ARG A 284 -6.64 -2.34 -8.36
CA ARG A 284 -7.08 -1.55 -9.53
C ARG A 284 -7.11 -0.05 -9.24
N ALA A 285 -7.61 0.33 -8.06
CA ALA A 285 -7.62 1.73 -7.63
C ALA A 285 -6.19 2.28 -7.50
N THR A 286 -5.30 1.55 -6.83
CA THR A 286 -3.89 1.91 -6.69
C THR A 286 -3.17 1.97 -8.04
N LEU A 287 -3.45 1.05 -8.96
CA LEU A 287 -2.90 1.05 -10.32
C LEU A 287 -3.31 2.32 -11.08
N ALA A 288 -4.58 2.72 -10.99
CA ALA A 288 -5.04 3.96 -11.61
C ALA A 288 -4.32 5.20 -11.06
N LEU A 289 -4.01 5.25 -9.75
CA LEU A 289 -3.17 6.30 -9.17
C LEU A 289 -1.71 6.20 -9.67
N GLY A 290 -1.18 4.99 -9.87
CA GLY A 290 0.13 4.78 -10.48
C GLY A 290 0.20 5.33 -11.91
N ILE A 291 -0.81 5.03 -12.74
CA ILE A 291 -0.95 5.56 -14.10
C ILE A 291 -1.05 7.09 -14.10
N LEU A 292 -1.82 7.67 -13.17
CA LEU A 292 -1.90 9.12 -13.00
C LEU A 292 -0.52 9.75 -12.73
N ASN A 293 0.27 9.13 -11.85
CA ASN A 293 1.63 9.60 -11.55
C ASN A 293 2.55 9.51 -12.79
N ALA A 294 2.46 8.42 -13.56
CA ALA A 294 3.19 8.29 -14.83
C ALA A 294 2.79 9.39 -15.84
N ALA A 295 1.49 9.72 -15.93
CA ALA A 295 1.01 10.81 -16.78
C ALA A 295 1.54 12.19 -16.33
N LEU A 296 1.58 12.44 -15.01
CA LEU A 296 2.17 13.67 -14.45
C LEU A 296 3.67 13.78 -14.73
N ALA A 297 4.41 12.67 -14.61
CA ALA A 297 5.84 12.61 -14.94
C ALA A 297 6.10 12.94 -16.43
N LEU A 298 5.29 12.39 -17.33
CA LEU A 298 5.36 12.68 -18.75
C LEU A 298 5.04 14.15 -19.03
N TRP A 299 3.97 14.68 -18.42
CA TRP A 299 3.59 16.07 -18.56
C TRP A 299 4.72 17.02 -18.14
N LEU A 300 5.36 16.75 -16.99
CA LEU A 300 6.50 17.54 -16.52
C LEU A 300 7.69 17.49 -17.47
N SER A 301 8.03 16.31 -17.96
CA SER A 301 9.08 16.13 -18.96
C SER A 301 8.82 16.99 -20.20
N VAL A 302 7.58 16.99 -20.70
CA VAL A 302 7.16 17.82 -21.84
C VAL A 302 7.22 19.32 -21.50
N THR A 303 6.80 19.74 -20.32
CA THR A 303 6.89 21.16 -19.90
C THR A 303 8.33 21.66 -19.76
N GLY A 304 9.22 20.84 -19.18
CA GLY A 304 10.64 21.14 -19.06
C GLY A 304 11.29 21.29 -20.43
N TRP A 305 11.03 20.36 -21.34
CA TRP A 305 11.50 20.40 -22.72
C TRP A 305 11.01 21.63 -23.48
N ARG A 306 9.72 21.97 -23.38
CA ARG A 306 9.15 23.15 -24.02
C ARG A 306 9.76 24.44 -23.47
N THR A 307 9.96 24.52 -22.15
CA THR A 307 10.57 25.69 -21.50
C THR A 307 12.03 25.85 -21.91
N TYR A 308 12.79 24.75 -21.94
CA TYR A 308 14.15 24.72 -22.46
C TYR A 308 14.22 25.23 -23.90
N ARG A 309 13.37 24.71 -24.80
CA ARG A 309 13.31 25.14 -26.19
C ARG A 309 12.93 26.62 -26.35
N ARG A 310 12.01 27.14 -25.53
CA ARG A 310 11.64 28.56 -25.51
C ARG A 310 12.85 29.43 -25.14
N LEU A 311 13.51 29.12 -24.03
CA LEU A 311 14.65 29.89 -23.53
C LEU A 311 15.89 29.77 -24.43
N ALA A 312 16.09 28.63 -25.07
CA ALA A 312 17.17 28.43 -26.03
C ALA A 312 17.00 29.27 -27.31
N ARG A 313 15.75 29.53 -27.72
CA ARG A 313 15.41 30.35 -28.91
C ARG A 313 15.36 31.84 -28.57
N ASP A 314 14.72 32.20 -27.47
CA ASP A 314 14.32 33.59 -27.19
C ASP A 314 15.16 34.26 -26.09
N GLY A 315 15.95 33.52 -25.31
CA GLY A 315 16.62 33.99 -24.08
C GLY A 315 17.84 34.90 -24.26
N GLY A 316 17.94 35.62 -25.38
CA GLY A 316 19.10 36.44 -25.73
C GLY A 316 18.82 37.54 -26.75
N GLY A 317 17.73 38.31 -26.57
CA GLY A 317 17.57 39.60 -27.26
C GLY A 317 18.40 40.69 -26.58
N PRO A 318 19.09 41.58 -27.32
CA PRO A 318 20.12 42.47 -26.79
C PRO A 318 19.56 43.46 -25.75
N SER A 319 20.24 43.56 -24.60
CA SER A 319 20.22 44.79 -23.81
C SER A 319 20.61 45.92 -24.74
N SER A 320 19.68 46.83 -25.02
CA SER A 320 19.90 48.05 -25.79
C SER A 320 21.20 48.71 -25.36
N ALA A 321 22.17 48.70 -26.28
CA ALA A 321 23.27 49.65 -26.26
C ALA A 321 22.65 51.05 -26.22
N GLN A 322 22.78 51.72 -25.09
CA GLN A 322 22.58 53.15 -25.01
C GLN A 322 23.93 53.78 -25.39
N PRO A 323 24.08 54.40 -26.57
CA PRO A 323 25.29 55.16 -26.85
C PRO A 323 25.34 56.33 -25.86
N PRO A 324 26.50 56.64 -25.24
CA PRO A 324 26.66 57.93 -24.59
C PRO A 324 26.68 58.99 -25.69
N GLY A 325 25.51 59.59 -25.92
CA GLY A 325 25.36 60.81 -26.69
C GLY A 325 25.28 62.00 -25.74
N SER A 326 26.46 62.59 -25.46
CA SER A 326 26.76 64.03 -25.29
C SER A 326 28.03 64.17 -24.46
#